data_AF-A0A077LI29-F1
#
_entry.id   AF-A0A077LI29-F1
#
_cell.length_a   1.000
_cell.length_b   1.000
_cell.length_c   1.000
_cell.angle_alpha   90.00
_cell.angle_beta   90.00
_cell.angle_gamma   90.00
#
_symmetry.space_group_name_H-M   'P 1'
#
loop_
_entity.id
_entity.type
_entity.pdbx_description
1 polymer ?
#
loop_
_entity_poly.entity_id
_entity_poly.type
_entity_poly.pdbx_seq_one_letter_code
_entity_poly.pdbx_strand_id
1 'polypeptide(L)'
;MGEFDAIRPYDDAEVPAVLARLLSDKAFLATLTKFRFPRLANTFGWFLQPALARKLRKEFAGINSVATLQDKIEVYVDHTIERATDGVTYAGVEQLKSGSAYLFLANHRDIVMDPAFVNYAVYHAGLPTPRIAIGDNLLQKPFVSDLMRLNKSFIVHRSISGRREKMAAYQLLSAYINHSITHDTQSIWIAQAEGRAKDGDDRTESAILKMFHMSRKDEPFGEVIRSLNLSPVSISYEYDPCDQAKARELYIRATTGSYAKTPGEDDISIALGITGYKGRVHVNFAPPISDQFEDTKQLAAEIDRQILTGYRLFPVHYLAWAQWSERDASLSVPQAHELFGAEELAKAKAEWETRLAGCPAEHRPYLIQQYATPVRNQYRIKAGLALP
;
A
#
# COMPACT_ATOMS: atom_id res chain seq x y z
N MET A 1 -27.98 12.49 7.47
CA MET A 1 -26.57 12.14 7.26
C MET A 1 -26.03 11.62 8.58
N GLY A 2 -25.53 10.39 8.58
CA GLY A 2 -24.85 9.80 9.72
C GLY A 2 -23.49 10.47 9.96
N GLU A 3 -22.92 10.24 11.14
CA GLU A 3 -21.69 10.88 11.63
C GLU A 3 -20.50 10.72 10.67
N PHE A 4 -20.38 9.57 9.99
CA PHE A 4 -19.24 9.24 9.13
C PHE A 4 -19.52 9.30 7.62
N ASP A 5 -20.70 9.74 7.19
CA ASP A 5 -21.13 9.69 5.76
C ASP A 5 -20.15 10.36 4.79
N ALA A 6 -19.43 11.38 5.27
CA ALA A 6 -18.44 12.12 4.50
C ALA A 6 -17.20 11.29 4.12
N ILE A 7 -16.84 10.28 4.92
CA ILE A 7 -15.59 9.52 4.75
C ILE A 7 -15.79 8.02 4.60
N ARG A 8 -16.90 7.44 5.09
CA ARG A 8 -17.07 5.99 5.12
C ARG A 8 -17.19 5.36 3.73
N PRO A 9 -16.88 4.06 3.59
CA PRO A 9 -17.20 3.28 2.40
C PRO A 9 -18.72 3.17 2.19
N TYR A 10 -19.13 2.64 1.05
CA TYR A 10 -20.54 2.39 0.79
C TYR A 10 -21.05 1.17 1.58
N ASP A 11 -22.30 1.27 2.03
CA ASP A 11 -23.01 0.14 2.63
C ASP A 11 -23.74 -0.66 1.55
N ASP A 12 -24.15 -1.88 1.87
CA ASP A 12 -24.80 -2.80 0.93
C ASP A 12 -26.04 -2.20 0.24
N ALA A 13 -26.82 -1.38 0.95
CA ALA A 13 -27.99 -0.69 0.40
C ALA A 13 -27.64 0.29 -0.73
N GLU A 14 -26.41 0.81 -0.76
CA GLU A 14 -25.93 1.78 -1.74
C GLU A 14 -25.33 1.09 -2.98
N VAL A 15 -24.89 -0.16 -2.85
CA VAL A 15 -24.16 -0.92 -3.89
C VAL A 15 -24.89 -0.94 -5.24
N PRO A 16 -26.20 -1.28 -5.34
CA PRO A 16 -26.88 -1.34 -6.63
C PRO A 16 -26.91 0.01 -7.36
N ALA A 17 -27.14 1.10 -6.62
CA ALA A 17 -27.22 2.45 -7.19
C ALA A 17 -25.85 2.94 -7.66
N VAL A 18 -24.79 2.70 -6.89
CA VAL A 18 -23.41 3.07 -7.25
C VAL A 18 -22.93 2.26 -8.46
N LEU A 19 -23.18 0.94 -8.50
CA LEU A 19 -22.85 0.11 -9.65
C LEU A 19 -23.58 0.58 -10.92
N ALA A 20 -24.87 0.91 -10.83
CA ALA A 20 -25.62 1.43 -11.97
C ALA A 20 -25.04 2.74 -12.52
N ARG A 21 -24.60 3.64 -11.62
CA ARG A 21 -23.93 4.90 -11.96
C ARG A 21 -22.58 4.65 -12.63
N LEU A 22 -21.73 3.80 -12.04
CA LEU A 22 -20.42 3.42 -12.59
C LEU A 22 -20.55 2.83 -14.00
N LEU A 23 -21.46 1.88 -14.19
CA LEU A 23 -21.67 1.21 -15.49
C LEU A 23 -22.32 2.10 -16.55
N SER A 24 -22.70 3.32 -16.19
CA SER A 24 -23.23 4.34 -17.09
C SER A 24 -22.26 5.53 -17.27
N ASP A 25 -21.15 5.54 -16.53
CA ASP A 25 -20.12 6.58 -16.63
C ASP A 25 -19.25 6.36 -17.87
N LYS A 26 -19.26 7.35 -18.77
CA LYS A 26 -18.53 7.30 -20.04
C LYS A 26 -17.01 7.30 -19.83
N ALA A 27 -16.50 8.01 -18.84
CA ALA A 27 -15.08 8.10 -18.56
C ALA A 27 -14.56 6.77 -17.98
N PHE A 28 -15.34 6.13 -17.11
CA PHE A 28 -15.06 4.79 -16.60
C PHE A 28 -15.02 3.77 -17.74
N LEU A 29 -16.08 3.69 -18.55
CA LEU A 29 -16.15 2.75 -19.67
C LEU A 29 -15.03 2.98 -20.70
N ALA A 30 -14.69 4.23 -20.99
CA ALA A 30 -13.58 4.56 -21.89
C ALA A 30 -12.23 4.09 -21.32
N THR A 31 -11.99 4.30 -20.04
CA THR A 31 -10.77 3.87 -19.35
C THR A 31 -10.65 2.35 -19.35
N LEU A 32 -11.72 1.64 -18.97
CA LEU A 32 -11.75 0.18 -18.95
C LEU A 32 -11.61 -0.43 -20.36
N THR A 33 -12.20 0.20 -21.38
CA THR A 33 -12.05 -0.23 -22.78
C THR A 33 -10.61 -0.08 -23.25
N LYS A 34 -9.94 1.03 -22.93
CA LYS A 34 -8.52 1.24 -23.26
C LYS A 34 -7.62 0.22 -22.56
N PHE A 35 -7.89 -0.07 -21.29
CA PHE A 35 -7.15 -1.06 -20.53
C PHE A 35 -7.33 -2.48 -21.11
N ARG A 36 -8.57 -2.87 -21.43
CA ARG A 36 -8.89 -4.23 -21.90
C ARG A 36 -8.56 -4.48 -23.37
N PHE A 37 -8.62 -3.44 -24.20
CA PHE A 37 -8.43 -3.50 -25.65
C PHE A 37 -7.53 -2.37 -26.16
N PRO A 38 -6.25 -2.29 -25.72
CA PRO A 38 -5.38 -1.13 -25.99
C PRO A 38 -5.18 -0.83 -27.48
N ARG A 39 -5.18 -1.87 -28.33
CA ARG A 39 -5.01 -1.72 -29.79
C ARG A 39 -6.31 -1.31 -30.52
N LEU A 40 -7.47 -1.64 -29.98
CA LEU A 40 -8.77 -1.46 -30.66
C LEU A 40 -9.59 -0.29 -30.09
N ALA A 41 -9.27 0.17 -28.88
CA ALA A 41 -10.04 1.19 -28.18
C ALA A 41 -10.12 2.52 -28.93
N ASN A 42 -9.05 2.90 -29.65
CA ASN A 42 -9.02 4.17 -30.39
C ASN A 42 -9.84 4.12 -31.70
N THR A 43 -9.94 2.95 -32.33
CA THR A 43 -10.61 2.79 -33.65
C THR A 43 -12.07 2.35 -33.51
N PHE A 44 -12.37 1.45 -32.56
CA PHE A 44 -13.69 0.84 -32.39
C PHE A 44 -14.36 1.19 -31.05
N GLY A 45 -13.87 2.21 -30.34
CA GLY A 45 -14.37 2.60 -29.02
C GLY A 45 -15.88 2.85 -28.97
N TRP A 46 -16.46 3.41 -30.04
CA TRP A 46 -17.90 3.70 -30.15
C TRP A 46 -18.80 2.45 -30.06
N PHE A 47 -18.29 1.29 -30.49
CA PHE A 47 -18.98 0.00 -30.39
C PHE A 47 -18.56 -0.78 -29.14
N LEU A 48 -17.26 -0.76 -28.83
CA LEU A 48 -16.69 -1.51 -27.70
C LEU A 48 -17.23 -1.03 -26.35
N GLN A 49 -17.42 0.28 -26.15
CA GLN A 49 -17.93 0.83 -24.89
C GLN A 49 -19.37 0.37 -24.55
N PRO A 50 -20.38 0.53 -25.43
CA PRO A 50 -21.73 0.04 -25.13
C PRO A 50 -21.81 -1.47 -25.01
N ALA A 51 -21.02 -2.23 -25.80
CA ALA A 51 -20.93 -3.68 -25.67
C ALA A 51 -20.34 -4.09 -24.32
N LEU A 52 -19.26 -3.42 -23.88
CA LEU A 52 -18.63 -3.63 -22.58
C LEU A 52 -19.59 -3.28 -21.44
N ALA A 53 -20.29 -2.14 -21.53
CA ALA A 53 -21.29 -1.75 -20.54
C ALA A 53 -22.40 -2.79 -20.41
N ARG A 54 -22.91 -3.32 -21.53
CA ARG A 54 -23.94 -4.37 -21.51
C ARG A 54 -23.41 -5.67 -20.90
N LYS A 55 -22.17 -6.06 -21.23
CA LYS A 55 -21.52 -7.23 -20.64
C LYS A 55 -21.38 -7.07 -19.12
N LEU A 56 -20.83 -5.95 -18.67
CA LEU A 56 -20.65 -5.67 -17.24
C LEU A 56 -22.00 -5.60 -16.51
N ARG A 57 -23.03 -4.96 -17.08
CA ARG A 57 -24.37 -4.96 -16.46
C ARG A 57 -24.93 -6.36 -16.28
N LYS A 58 -24.71 -7.25 -17.25
CA LYS A 58 -25.12 -8.67 -17.12
C LYS A 58 -24.27 -9.40 -16.09
N GLU A 59 -22.97 -9.14 -16.08
CA GLU A 59 -22.02 -9.78 -15.17
C GLU A 59 -22.25 -9.36 -13.72
N PHE A 60 -22.45 -8.08 -13.45
CA PHE A 60 -22.71 -7.53 -12.12
C PHE A 60 -24.23 -7.50 -11.77
N ALA A 61 -25.09 -8.11 -12.59
CA ALA A 61 -26.51 -8.26 -12.29
C ALA A 61 -26.70 -9.12 -11.03
N GLY A 62 -27.54 -8.65 -10.11
CA GLY A 62 -27.85 -9.37 -8.87
C GLY A 62 -26.86 -9.16 -7.72
N ILE A 63 -25.81 -8.36 -7.92
CA ILE A 63 -24.92 -7.96 -6.83
C ILE A 63 -25.60 -6.87 -6.00
N ASN A 64 -25.85 -7.20 -4.74
CA ASN A 64 -26.55 -6.36 -3.77
C ASN A 64 -25.74 -6.11 -2.49
N SER A 65 -24.51 -6.62 -2.41
CA SER A 65 -23.63 -6.42 -1.26
C SER A 65 -22.18 -6.24 -1.69
N VAL A 66 -21.40 -5.59 -0.82
CA VAL A 66 -19.96 -5.40 -1.00
C VAL A 66 -19.25 -6.75 -0.99
N ALA A 67 -19.67 -7.68 -0.14
CA ALA A 67 -19.08 -9.02 -0.08
C ALA A 67 -19.19 -9.76 -1.43
N THR A 68 -20.40 -9.80 -2.02
CA THR A 68 -20.62 -10.45 -3.32
C THR A 68 -19.85 -9.76 -4.44
N LEU A 69 -19.67 -8.43 -4.35
CA LEU A 69 -18.84 -7.68 -5.30
C LEU A 69 -17.36 -8.09 -5.19
N GLN A 70 -16.85 -8.20 -3.97
CA GLN A 70 -15.46 -8.60 -3.72
C GLN A 70 -15.18 -10.03 -4.18
N ASP A 71 -16.06 -10.99 -3.87
CA ASP A 71 -15.92 -12.38 -4.33
C ASP A 71 -15.90 -12.47 -5.86
N LYS A 72 -16.63 -11.60 -6.55
CA LYS A 72 -16.63 -11.59 -8.01
C LYS A 72 -15.38 -10.95 -8.61
N ILE A 73 -14.82 -9.96 -7.92
CA ILE A 73 -13.61 -9.25 -8.35
C ILE A 73 -12.35 -10.06 -8.00
N GLU A 74 -12.40 -10.89 -6.96
CA GLU A 74 -11.30 -11.73 -6.48
C GLU A 74 -10.63 -12.52 -7.60
N VAL A 75 -11.40 -13.26 -8.41
CA VAL A 75 -10.87 -14.00 -9.57
C VAL A 75 -10.03 -13.12 -10.51
N TYR A 76 -10.40 -11.85 -10.69
CA TYR A 76 -9.63 -10.92 -11.52
C TYR A 76 -8.38 -10.39 -10.80
N VAL A 77 -8.46 -10.19 -9.48
CA VAL A 77 -7.35 -9.75 -8.63
C VAL A 77 -6.29 -10.84 -8.55
N ASP A 78 -6.67 -12.07 -8.23
CA ASP A 78 -5.80 -13.26 -8.18
C ASP A 78 -5.03 -13.39 -9.49
N HIS A 79 -5.77 -13.40 -10.60
CA HIS A 79 -5.19 -13.52 -11.92
C HIS A 79 -4.24 -12.37 -12.30
N THR A 80 -4.49 -11.16 -11.80
CA THR A 80 -3.60 -10.00 -12.01
C THR A 80 -2.35 -10.10 -11.16
N ILE A 81 -2.49 -10.50 -9.89
CA ILE A 81 -1.39 -10.68 -8.94
C ILE A 81 -0.47 -11.81 -9.39
N GLU A 82 -1.03 -12.97 -9.73
CA GLU A 82 -0.27 -14.15 -10.17
C GLU A 82 0.47 -13.91 -11.49
N ARG A 83 -0.07 -13.07 -12.38
CA ARG A 83 0.61 -12.73 -13.65
C ARG A 83 1.68 -11.66 -13.51
N ALA A 84 1.57 -10.78 -12.52
CA ALA A 84 2.47 -9.64 -12.34
C ALA A 84 3.59 -9.89 -11.33
N THR A 85 3.60 -11.06 -10.68
CA THR A 85 4.56 -11.48 -9.67
C THR A 85 5.08 -12.89 -9.96
N ASP A 86 6.28 -13.23 -9.49
CA ASP A 86 6.83 -14.59 -9.51
C ASP A 86 6.37 -15.41 -8.29
N GLY A 87 5.29 -14.96 -7.63
CA GLY A 87 4.75 -15.56 -6.42
C GLY A 87 4.56 -14.54 -5.31
N VAL A 88 3.43 -14.66 -4.63
CA VAL A 88 3.11 -13.94 -3.40
C VAL A 88 3.16 -14.91 -2.25
N THR A 89 3.88 -14.54 -1.19
CA THR A 89 3.93 -15.29 0.06
C THR A 89 3.47 -14.42 1.20
N TYR A 90 2.88 -15.02 2.23
CA TYR A 90 2.50 -14.31 3.44
C TYR A 90 2.81 -15.14 4.68
N ALA A 91 3.08 -14.46 5.79
CA ALA A 91 3.39 -15.06 7.09
C ALA A 91 2.75 -14.25 8.22
N GLY A 92 2.46 -14.90 9.35
CA GLY A 92 1.82 -14.27 10.50
C GLY A 92 0.31 -14.04 10.35
N VAL A 93 -0.28 -14.36 9.19
CA VAL A 93 -1.73 -14.26 9.01
C VAL A 93 -2.48 -15.30 9.86
N GLU A 94 -1.84 -16.43 10.13
CA GLU A 94 -2.34 -17.54 10.96
C GLU A 94 -2.57 -17.15 12.43
N GLN A 95 -1.98 -16.06 12.90
CA GLN A 95 -2.18 -15.56 14.27
C GLN A 95 -3.45 -14.70 14.39
N LEU A 96 -4.05 -14.30 13.27
CA LEU A 96 -5.25 -13.49 13.22
C LEU A 96 -6.48 -14.36 13.56
N LYS A 97 -7.34 -13.83 14.42
CA LYS A 97 -8.51 -14.54 14.94
C LYS A 97 -9.77 -14.07 14.24
N SER A 98 -10.57 -15.03 13.79
CA SER A 98 -11.92 -14.74 13.30
C SER A 98 -12.76 -14.05 14.39
N GLY A 99 -13.62 -13.12 13.98
CA GLY A 99 -14.43 -12.30 14.89
C GLY A 99 -13.67 -11.20 15.63
N SER A 100 -12.38 -10.99 15.34
CA SER A 100 -11.59 -9.85 15.84
C SER A 100 -11.22 -8.91 14.70
N ALA A 101 -11.19 -7.61 14.98
CA ALA A 101 -10.73 -6.59 14.04
C ALA A 101 -9.32 -6.11 14.40
N TYR A 102 -8.54 -5.77 13.38
CA TYR A 102 -7.16 -5.37 13.49
C TYR A 102 -6.92 -4.06 12.74
N LEU A 103 -6.14 -3.16 13.35
CA LEU A 103 -5.58 -2.01 12.66
C LEU A 103 -4.23 -2.39 12.07
N PHE A 104 -4.20 -2.74 10.79
CA PHE A 104 -2.99 -3.04 10.05
C PHE A 104 -2.28 -1.74 9.65
N LEU A 105 -1.09 -1.53 10.22
CA LEU A 105 -0.24 -0.39 9.91
C LEU A 105 0.94 -0.86 9.07
N ALA A 106 0.97 -0.50 7.78
CA ALA A 106 1.93 -1.06 6.84
C ALA A 106 2.96 -0.04 6.34
N ASN A 107 4.13 -0.53 5.95
CA ASN A 107 4.98 0.25 5.05
C ASN A 107 4.26 0.48 3.71
N HIS A 108 4.68 1.50 2.98
CA HIS A 108 3.99 1.91 1.77
C HIS A 108 4.96 2.16 0.64
N ARG A 109 4.98 1.29 -0.37
CA ARG A 109 5.85 1.36 -1.54
C ARG A 109 5.09 1.46 -2.85
N ASP A 110 3.85 0.98 -2.92
CA ASP A 110 2.97 1.07 -4.07
C ASP A 110 1.61 1.69 -3.70
N ILE A 111 1.01 2.50 -4.58
CA ILE A 111 -0.21 3.24 -4.26
C ILE A 111 -1.40 2.30 -4.02
N VAL A 112 -1.55 1.28 -4.87
CA VAL A 112 -2.76 0.42 -4.91
C VAL A 112 -2.46 -1.03 -4.60
N MET A 113 -1.25 -1.50 -4.90
CA MET A 113 -0.90 -2.90 -4.71
C MET A 113 -0.65 -3.25 -3.25
N ASP A 114 -0.17 -2.31 -2.43
CA ASP A 114 0.06 -2.53 -1.00
C ASP A 114 -1.22 -2.99 -0.27
N PRO A 115 -2.34 -2.23 -0.27
CA PRO A 115 -3.57 -2.70 0.34
C PRO A 115 -4.15 -3.93 -0.38
N ALA A 116 -3.91 -4.09 -1.69
CA ALA A 116 -4.38 -5.25 -2.43
C ALA A 116 -3.71 -6.55 -1.95
N PHE A 117 -2.39 -6.54 -1.69
CA PHE A 117 -1.68 -7.70 -1.16
C PHE A 117 -2.09 -8.05 0.27
N VAL A 118 -2.36 -7.04 1.10
CA VAL A 118 -2.91 -7.28 2.44
C VAL A 118 -4.30 -7.90 2.35
N ASN A 119 -5.19 -7.34 1.51
CA ASN A 119 -6.52 -7.91 1.27
C ASN A 119 -6.45 -9.34 0.75
N TYR A 120 -5.57 -9.62 -0.20
CA TYR A 120 -5.33 -10.95 -0.75
C TYR A 120 -4.94 -11.93 0.35
N ALA A 121 -3.94 -11.59 1.18
CA ALA A 121 -3.46 -12.48 2.24
C ALA A 121 -4.55 -12.79 3.30
N VAL A 122 -5.31 -11.78 3.74
CA VAL A 122 -6.36 -12.00 4.76
C VAL A 122 -7.59 -12.72 4.18
N TYR A 123 -7.92 -12.46 2.90
CA TYR A 123 -9.03 -13.13 2.23
C TYR A 123 -8.75 -14.62 2.10
N HIS A 124 -7.56 -14.99 1.62
CA HIS A 124 -7.11 -16.39 1.53
C HIS A 124 -6.95 -17.07 2.90
N ALA A 125 -6.84 -16.30 3.99
CA ALA A 125 -6.91 -16.82 5.36
C ALA A 125 -8.35 -16.97 5.89
N GLY A 126 -9.38 -16.71 5.07
CA GLY A 126 -10.79 -16.82 5.46
C GLY A 126 -11.29 -15.67 6.34
N LEU A 127 -10.60 -14.52 6.34
CA LEU A 127 -10.96 -13.35 7.12
C LEU A 127 -11.60 -12.26 6.25
N PRO A 128 -12.49 -11.42 6.81
CA PRO A 128 -13.02 -10.26 6.10
C PRO A 128 -11.90 -9.29 5.67
N THR A 129 -11.92 -8.85 4.41
CA THR A 129 -10.96 -7.85 3.91
C THR A 129 -11.09 -6.54 4.68
N PRO A 130 -9.98 -5.87 5.05
CA PRO A 130 -10.02 -4.61 5.77
C PRO A 130 -10.59 -3.47 4.94
N ARG A 131 -11.04 -2.43 5.64
CA ARG A 131 -11.32 -1.11 5.08
C ARG A 131 -10.01 -0.39 4.79
N ILE A 132 -9.90 0.29 3.66
CA ILE A 132 -8.63 0.86 3.17
C ILE A 132 -8.65 2.38 3.34
N ALA A 133 -7.67 2.93 4.04
CA ALA A 133 -7.48 4.38 4.10
C ALA A 133 -6.95 4.90 2.75
N ILE A 134 -7.69 5.79 2.09
CA ILE A 134 -7.27 6.41 0.81
C ILE A 134 -7.27 7.94 0.89
N GLY A 135 -6.21 8.56 0.35
CA GLY A 135 -6.14 10.03 0.25
C GLY A 135 -7.12 10.60 -0.78
N ASP A 136 -7.77 11.70 -0.46
CA ASP A 136 -8.66 12.44 -1.36
C ASP A 136 -7.95 12.96 -2.63
N ASN A 137 -6.63 13.15 -2.57
CA ASN A 137 -5.81 13.51 -3.72
C ASN A 137 -5.95 12.54 -4.91
N LEU A 138 -6.28 11.26 -4.65
CA LEU A 138 -6.46 10.22 -5.69
C LEU A 138 -7.89 10.19 -6.26
N LEU A 139 -8.83 10.92 -5.67
CA LEU A 139 -10.27 10.83 -5.97
C LEU A 139 -10.78 11.94 -6.91
N GLN A 140 -9.91 12.43 -7.79
CA GLN A 140 -10.21 13.58 -8.67
C GLN A 140 -11.34 13.32 -9.69
N LYS A 141 -11.55 12.05 -10.07
CA LYS A 141 -12.61 11.64 -10.99
C LYS A 141 -13.75 10.98 -10.21
N PRO A 142 -15.03 11.37 -10.41
CA PRO A 142 -16.15 10.83 -9.65
C PRO A 142 -16.22 9.29 -9.62
N PHE A 143 -16.01 8.63 -10.76
CA PHE A 143 -16.03 7.17 -10.84
C PHE A 143 -14.90 6.50 -10.01
N VAL A 144 -13.78 7.19 -9.80
CA VAL A 144 -12.67 6.66 -8.97
C VAL A 144 -13.09 6.68 -7.51
N SER A 145 -13.72 7.76 -7.05
CA SER A 145 -14.31 7.84 -5.71
C SER A 145 -15.33 6.72 -5.50
N ASP A 146 -16.24 6.53 -6.46
CA ASP A 146 -17.24 5.48 -6.41
C ASP A 146 -16.61 4.08 -6.31
N LEU A 147 -15.62 3.79 -7.16
CA LEU A 147 -14.93 2.49 -7.19
C LEU A 147 -14.18 2.21 -5.88
N MET A 148 -13.46 3.19 -5.35
CA MET A 148 -12.68 3.03 -4.12
C MET A 148 -13.60 2.81 -2.92
N ARG A 149 -14.68 3.59 -2.79
CA ARG A 149 -15.65 3.43 -1.69
C ARG A 149 -16.45 2.13 -1.78
N LEU A 150 -16.71 1.61 -2.99
CA LEU A 150 -17.25 0.27 -3.17
C LEU A 150 -16.27 -0.81 -2.71
N ASN A 151 -14.96 -0.60 -2.88
CA ASN A 151 -13.91 -1.52 -2.41
C ASN A 151 -13.52 -1.28 -0.94
N LYS A 152 -14.50 -0.93 -0.10
CA LYS A 152 -14.31 -0.66 1.34
C LYS A 152 -13.31 0.46 1.68
N SER A 153 -12.94 1.33 0.73
CA SER A 153 -12.05 2.45 1.05
C SER A 153 -12.79 3.59 1.73
N PHE A 154 -12.16 4.19 2.73
CA PHE A 154 -12.62 5.39 3.40
C PHE A 154 -11.64 6.55 3.18
N ILE A 155 -12.20 7.76 3.14
CA ILE A 155 -11.49 8.95 2.67
C ILE A 155 -10.68 9.60 3.80
N VAL A 156 -9.40 9.85 3.52
CA VAL A 156 -8.50 10.66 4.34
C VAL A 156 -8.29 11.99 3.63
N HIS A 157 -8.76 13.08 4.24
CA HIS A 157 -8.59 14.41 3.68
C HIS A 157 -7.18 14.94 3.87
N ARG A 158 -6.44 15.13 2.76
CA ARG A 158 -5.03 15.58 2.78
C ARG A 158 -4.88 17.03 2.36
N SER A 159 -5.76 17.53 1.49
CA SER A 159 -5.63 18.87 0.90
C SER A 159 -6.19 20.02 1.77
N ILE A 160 -6.37 19.82 3.07
CA ILE A 160 -6.93 20.84 3.98
C ILE A 160 -5.82 21.78 4.49
N SER A 161 -5.87 23.03 4.06
CA SER A 161 -4.91 24.07 4.47
C SER A 161 -5.23 24.70 5.84
N GLY A 162 -6.51 24.73 6.23
CA GLY A 162 -6.95 25.36 7.48
C GLY A 162 -6.66 24.49 8.71
N ARG A 163 -6.03 25.06 9.74
CA ARG A 163 -5.62 24.31 10.95
C ARG A 163 -6.82 23.70 11.69
N ARG A 164 -7.92 24.44 11.79
CA ARG A 164 -9.12 24.01 12.52
C ARG A 164 -9.82 22.88 11.77
N GLU A 165 -9.96 23.04 10.46
CA GLU A 165 -10.54 22.07 9.54
C GLU A 165 -9.70 20.78 9.52
N LYS A 166 -8.37 20.90 9.48
CA LYS A 166 -7.46 19.75 9.54
C LYS A 166 -7.59 18.99 10.86
N MET A 167 -7.68 19.71 11.98
CA MET A 167 -7.91 19.10 13.29
C MET A 167 -9.27 18.38 13.36
N ALA A 168 -10.33 18.98 12.83
CA ALA A 168 -11.66 18.37 12.76
C ALA A 168 -11.66 17.12 11.87
N ALA A 169 -10.98 17.15 10.72
CA ALA A 169 -10.83 16.00 9.85
C ALA A 169 -10.06 14.85 10.53
N TYR A 170 -8.99 15.16 11.26
CA TYR A 170 -8.24 14.14 12.03
C TYR A 170 -9.05 13.60 13.21
N GLN A 171 -9.85 14.43 13.87
CA GLN A 171 -10.78 13.99 14.92
C GLN A 171 -11.81 13.00 14.36
N LEU A 172 -12.42 13.33 13.22
CA LEU A 172 -13.39 12.48 12.55
C LEU A 172 -12.76 11.16 12.09
N LEU A 173 -11.57 11.22 11.50
CA LEU A 173 -10.80 10.06 11.08
C LEU A 173 -10.47 9.14 12.25
N SER A 174 -9.98 9.71 13.36
CA SER A 174 -9.72 8.97 14.60
C SER A 174 -10.98 8.26 15.11
N ALA A 175 -12.11 8.98 15.14
CA ALA A 175 -13.38 8.45 15.62
C ALA A 175 -13.84 7.28 14.75
N TYR A 176 -13.74 7.43 13.43
CA TYR A 176 -14.10 6.37 12.48
C TYR A 176 -13.20 5.14 12.60
N ILE A 177 -11.87 5.30 12.73
CA ILE A 177 -10.96 4.17 12.93
C ILE A 177 -11.31 3.41 14.22
N ASN A 178 -11.51 4.14 15.32
CA ASN A 178 -11.93 3.53 16.59
C ASN A 178 -13.27 2.82 16.47
N HIS A 179 -14.26 3.44 15.83
CA HIS A 179 -15.59 2.86 15.61
C HIS A 179 -15.53 1.58 14.75
N SER A 180 -14.77 1.61 13.66
CA SER A 180 -14.58 0.46 12.77
C SER A 180 -14.03 -0.75 13.52
N ILE A 181 -13.01 -0.54 14.36
CA ILE A 181 -12.37 -1.65 15.06
C ILE A 181 -13.21 -2.14 16.24
N THR A 182 -13.71 -1.22 17.08
CA THR A 182 -14.31 -1.58 18.37
C THR A 182 -15.82 -1.80 18.34
N HIS A 183 -16.52 -1.28 17.32
CA HIS A 183 -17.98 -1.42 17.18
C HIS A 183 -18.33 -2.28 15.97
N ASP A 184 -17.85 -1.91 14.78
CA ASP A 184 -18.18 -2.67 13.55
C ASP A 184 -17.46 -4.01 13.47
N THR A 185 -16.40 -4.19 14.27
CA THR A 185 -15.50 -5.35 14.19
C THR A 185 -14.97 -5.54 12.76
N GLN A 186 -14.59 -4.43 12.11
CA GLN A 186 -14.03 -4.39 10.76
C GLN A 186 -12.59 -3.88 10.80
N SER A 187 -11.66 -4.73 10.37
CA SER A 187 -10.23 -4.39 10.26
C SER A 187 -9.99 -3.22 9.31
N ILE A 188 -8.88 -2.51 9.52
CA ILE A 188 -8.45 -1.38 8.69
C ILE A 188 -7.02 -1.62 8.22
N TRP A 189 -6.73 -1.23 6.98
CA TRP A 189 -5.38 -1.03 6.49
C TRP A 189 -5.09 0.46 6.35
N ILE A 190 -3.94 0.89 6.85
CA ILE A 190 -3.44 2.26 6.71
C ILE A 190 -1.91 2.27 6.61
N ALA A 191 -1.37 3.16 5.78
CA ALA A 191 0.07 3.36 5.65
C ALA A 191 0.67 4.03 6.90
N GLN A 192 1.89 3.65 7.26
CA GLN A 192 2.64 4.16 8.42
C GLN A 192 3.13 5.62 8.28
N ALA A 193 3.05 6.18 7.08
CA ALA A 193 3.49 7.54 6.76
C ALA A 193 2.66 8.12 5.60
N GLU A 194 2.68 9.45 5.47
CA GLU A 194 2.05 10.11 4.33
C GLU A 194 2.83 9.88 3.03
N GLY A 195 2.30 8.99 2.20
CA GLY A 195 2.86 8.72 0.88
C GLY A 195 3.87 7.57 0.88
N ARG A 196 4.30 7.17 -0.31
CA ARG A 196 5.15 5.98 -0.48
C ARG A 196 6.60 6.31 -0.11
N ALA A 197 7.34 5.36 0.47
CA ALA A 197 8.79 5.44 0.64
C ALA A 197 9.50 5.51 -0.72
N LYS A 198 10.49 6.39 -0.83
CA LYS A 198 11.23 6.68 -2.08
C LYS A 198 12.65 6.14 -2.06
N ASP A 199 13.24 6.01 -0.88
CA ASP A 199 14.63 5.64 -0.60
C ASP A 199 14.76 4.27 0.07
N GLY A 200 13.64 3.56 0.24
CA GLY A 200 13.57 2.28 0.93
C GLY A 200 13.65 2.37 2.46
N ASP A 201 13.63 3.58 3.04
CA ASP A 201 13.61 3.79 4.49
C ASP A 201 12.16 3.87 5.01
N ASP A 202 11.59 2.70 5.33
CA ASP A 202 10.21 2.63 5.83
C ASP A 202 10.16 3.09 7.30
N ARG A 203 9.82 4.37 7.54
CA ARG A 203 9.67 4.98 8.88
C ARG A 203 8.25 5.40 9.23
N THR A 204 7.87 5.24 10.49
CA THR A 204 6.53 5.53 10.98
C THR A 204 6.43 7.00 11.42
N GLU A 205 5.44 7.71 10.91
CA GLU A 205 5.17 9.08 11.33
C GLU A 205 4.38 9.09 12.65
N SER A 206 5.00 9.62 13.72
CA SER A 206 4.33 9.75 15.03
C SER A 206 3.01 10.53 14.98
N ALA A 207 2.82 11.39 13.97
CA ALA A 207 1.57 12.12 13.76
C ALA A 207 0.38 11.20 13.48
N ILE A 208 0.59 10.08 12.76
CA ILE A 208 -0.47 9.08 12.48
C ILE A 208 -0.84 8.35 13.77
N LEU A 209 0.15 7.99 14.59
CA LEU A 209 -0.08 7.33 15.88
C LEU A 209 -0.83 8.25 16.85
N LYS A 210 -0.48 9.55 16.86
CA LYS A 210 -1.23 10.56 17.60
C LYS A 210 -2.68 10.64 17.10
N MET A 211 -2.88 10.57 15.79
CA MET A 211 -4.21 10.64 15.19
C MET A 211 -5.11 9.48 15.67
N PHE A 212 -4.61 8.25 15.81
CA PHE A 212 -5.42 7.13 16.33
C PHE A 212 -6.02 7.35 17.73
N HIS A 213 -5.40 8.22 18.54
CA HIS A 213 -5.83 8.54 19.90
C HIS A 213 -6.74 9.76 19.99
N MET A 214 -6.78 10.64 18.99
CA MET A 214 -7.39 11.96 19.08
C MET A 214 -8.87 11.95 19.51
N SER A 215 -9.65 10.99 19.03
CA SER A 215 -11.07 10.82 19.39
C SER A 215 -11.31 10.35 20.81
N ARG A 216 -10.29 9.81 21.46
CA ARG A 216 -10.31 9.24 22.82
C ARG A 216 -9.19 9.81 23.68
N LYS A 217 -8.88 11.09 23.47
CA LYS A 217 -7.75 11.79 24.10
C LYS A 217 -7.79 11.81 25.64
N ASP A 218 -8.97 11.61 26.22
CA ASP A 218 -9.20 11.61 27.67
C ASP A 218 -8.91 10.23 28.30
N GLU A 219 -8.63 9.21 27.47
CA GLU A 219 -8.22 7.86 27.88
C GLU A 219 -6.70 7.67 27.75
N PRO A 220 -6.07 6.76 28.52
CA PRO A 220 -4.63 6.50 28.40
C PRO A 220 -4.22 6.05 26.99
N PHE A 221 -3.19 6.67 26.41
CA PHE A 221 -2.73 6.41 25.04
C PHE A 221 -2.49 4.91 24.77
N GLY A 222 -1.73 4.24 25.64
CA GLY A 222 -1.42 2.82 25.47
C GLY A 222 -2.63 1.89 25.58
N GLU A 223 -3.69 2.27 26.30
CA GLU A 223 -4.94 1.50 26.35
C GLU A 223 -5.73 1.65 25.06
N VAL A 224 -5.82 2.87 24.52
CA VAL A 224 -6.47 3.12 23.23
C VAL A 224 -5.76 2.37 22.11
N ILE A 225 -4.43 2.46 22.02
CA ILE A 225 -3.66 1.73 21.00
C ILE A 225 -3.86 0.22 21.12
N ARG A 226 -3.82 -0.33 22.34
CA ARG A 226 -4.07 -1.76 22.58
C ARG A 226 -5.46 -2.18 22.12
N SER A 227 -6.48 -1.36 22.37
CA SER A 227 -7.86 -1.64 21.96
C SER A 227 -8.07 -1.67 20.43
N LEU A 228 -7.13 -1.11 19.66
CA LEU A 228 -7.16 -1.12 18.19
C LEU A 228 -6.54 -2.39 17.59
N ASN A 229 -5.99 -3.30 18.40
CA ASN A 229 -5.23 -4.47 17.94
C ASN A 229 -4.21 -4.08 16.85
N LEU A 230 -3.46 -3.01 17.11
CA LEU A 230 -2.51 -2.44 16.15
C LEU A 230 -1.46 -3.49 15.77
N SER A 231 -1.44 -3.90 14.51
CA SER A 231 -0.55 -4.93 13.97
C SER A 231 0.31 -4.34 12.86
N PRO A 232 1.64 -4.26 13.03
CA PRO A 232 2.54 -3.81 11.98
C PRO A 232 2.59 -4.82 10.83
N VAL A 233 2.63 -4.32 9.60
CA VAL A 233 2.68 -5.15 8.38
C VAL A 233 3.86 -4.74 7.49
N SER A 234 4.73 -5.70 7.18
CA SER A 234 5.81 -5.51 6.22
C SER A 234 5.39 -6.03 4.85
N ILE A 235 5.42 -5.16 3.85
CA ILE A 235 5.18 -5.49 2.45
C ILE A 235 6.51 -5.36 1.72
N SER A 236 7.01 -6.51 1.26
CA SER A 236 8.34 -6.65 0.64
C SER A 236 8.18 -6.95 -0.83
N TYR A 237 8.81 -6.13 -1.66
CA TYR A 237 8.86 -6.32 -3.10
C TYR A 237 10.28 -6.75 -3.45
N GLU A 238 10.42 -7.79 -4.26
CA GLU A 238 11.71 -8.08 -4.86
C GLU A 238 12.11 -6.96 -5.81
N TYR A 239 11.17 -6.49 -6.62
CA TYR A 239 11.34 -5.31 -7.46
C TYR A 239 10.16 -4.37 -7.34
N ASP A 240 10.45 -3.08 -7.14
CA ASP A 240 9.43 -2.04 -7.14
C ASP A 240 9.18 -1.56 -8.59
N PRO A 241 7.96 -1.68 -9.13
CA PRO A 241 7.67 -1.21 -10.48
C PRO A 241 7.95 0.28 -10.71
N CYS A 242 7.88 1.09 -9.66
CA CYS A 242 8.07 2.54 -9.69
C CYS A 242 9.51 2.98 -9.30
N ASP A 243 10.46 2.06 -9.12
CA ASP A 243 11.81 2.37 -8.61
C ASP A 243 12.56 3.44 -9.43
N GLN A 244 12.45 3.41 -10.76
CA GLN A 244 13.05 4.40 -11.66
C GLN A 244 12.46 5.80 -11.44
N ALA A 245 11.14 5.89 -11.30
CA ALA A 245 10.46 7.16 -11.07
C ALA A 245 10.83 7.75 -9.70
N LYS A 246 10.93 6.89 -8.68
CA LYS A 246 11.39 7.26 -7.34
C LYS A 246 12.85 7.72 -7.33
N ALA A 247 13.73 7.02 -8.06
CA ALA A 247 15.14 7.42 -8.18
C ALA A 247 15.28 8.80 -8.84
N ARG A 248 14.51 9.06 -9.90
CA ARG A 248 14.42 10.38 -10.53
C ARG A 248 13.92 11.45 -9.55
N GLU A 249 12.86 11.16 -8.81
CA GLU A 249 12.32 12.09 -7.81
C GLU A 249 13.36 12.45 -6.75
N LEU A 250 14.07 11.44 -6.20
CA LEU A 250 15.12 11.66 -5.21
C LEU A 250 16.27 12.49 -5.76
N TYR A 251 16.73 12.20 -6.98
CA TYR A 251 17.77 12.99 -7.64
C TYR A 251 17.35 14.46 -7.81
N ILE A 252 16.13 14.71 -8.30
CA ILE A 252 15.63 16.08 -8.48
C ILE A 252 15.57 16.79 -7.13
N ARG A 253 15.03 16.16 -6.08
CA ARG A 253 15.00 16.75 -4.73
C ARG A 253 16.40 17.09 -4.22
N ALA A 254 17.36 16.19 -4.41
CA ALA A 254 18.73 16.39 -3.95
C ALA A 254 19.46 17.52 -4.70
N THR A 255 19.15 17.73 -5.98
CA THR A 255 19.82 18.73 -6.83
C THR A 255 19.13 20.09 -6.89
N THR A 256 17.81 20.14 -6.74
CA THR A 256 17.03 21.38 -6.85
C THR A 256 16.39 21.82 -5.53
N GLY A 257 16.42 20.96 -4.51
CA GLY A 257 15.82 21.20 -3.19
C GLY A 257 14.32 20.91 -3.12
N SER A 258 13.63 20.65 -4.24
CA SER A 258 12.19 20.38 -4.23
C SER A 258 11.73 19.50 -5.40
N TYR A 259 10.57 18.87 -5.25
CA TYR A 259 9.93 18.12 -6.33
C TYR A 259 8.45 18.48 -6.39
N ALA A 260 8.01 18.95 -7.56
CA ALA A 260 6.60 19.17 -7.85
C ALA A 260 6.12 18.05 -8.79
N LYS A 261 5.14 17.28 -8.33
CA LYS A 261 4.51 16.24 -9.15
C LYS A 261 3.85 16.86 -10.38
N THR A 262 3.97 16.15 -11.50
CA THR A 262 3.26 16.51 -12.73
C THR A 262 1.81 16.00 -12.68
N PRO A 263 0.83 16.70 -13.31
CA PRO A 263 -0.53 16.19 -13.40
C PRO A 263 -0.58 14.79 -14.05
N GLY A 264 -1.24 13.84 -13.40
CA GLY A 264 -1.36 12.46 -13.88
C GLY A 264 -0.20 11.53 -13.51
N GLU A 265 0.81 12.00 -12.77
CA GLU A 265 1.94 11.16 -12.32
C GLU A 265 1.51 10.02 -11.38
N ASP A 266 0.52 10.26 -10.52
CA ASP A 266 -0.06 9.22 -9.67
C ASP A 266 -0.85 8.19 -10.51
N ASP A 267 -1.56 8.61 -11.56
CA ASP A 267 -2.26 7.68 -12.49
C ASP A 267 -1.25 6.73 -13.18
N ILE A 268 -0.09 7.25 -13.60
CA ILE A 268 0.99 6.46 -14.19
C ILE A 268 1.58 5.49 -13.16
N SER A 269 1.83 5.96 -11.93
CA SER A 269 2.34 5.13 -10.84
C SER A 269 1.36 4.00 -10.49
N ILE A 270 0.05 4.25 -10.47
CA ILE A 270 -0.98 3.24 -10.25
C ILE A 270 -0.96 2.19 -11.37
N ALA A 271 -0.94 2.64 -12.63
CA ALA A 271 -0.93 1.73 -13.77
C ALA A 271 0.34 0.85 -13.77
N LEU A 272 1.49 1.43 -13.48
CA LEU A 272 2.76 0.73 -13.39
C LEU A 272 2.83 -0.20 -12.17
N GLY A 273 2.27 0.22 -11.04
CA GLY A 273 2.08 -0.62 -9.87
C GLY A 273 1.29 -1.88 -10.19
N ILE A 274 0.17 -1.77 -10.91
CA ILE A 274 -0.65 -2.92 -11.29
C ILE A 274 0.08 -3.81 -12.32
N THR A 275 0.61 -3.22 -13.39
CA THR A 275 1.05 -3.97 -14.58
C THR A 275 2.55 -4.30 -14.62
N GLY A 276 3.36 -3.56 -13.88
CA GLY A 276 4.80 -3.70 -13.89
C GLY A 276 5.27 -4.95 -13.14
N TYR A 277 6.43 -5.45 -13.55
CA TYR A 277 7.05 -6.64 -12.97
C TYR A 277 7.59 -6.37 -11.57
N LYS A 278 7.21 -7.25 -10.63
CA LYS A 278 7.51 -7.11 -9.20
C LYS A 278 8.48 -8.17 -8.67
N GLY A 279 8.83 -9.17 -9.47
CA GLY A 279 9.43 -10.40 -8.98
C GLY A 279 8.54 -11.03 -7.90
N ARG A 280 9.16 -11.51 -6.82
CA ARG A 280 8.43 -12.04 -5.66
C ARG A 280 7.92 -10.95 -4.73
N VAL A 281 6.77 -11.19 -4.11
CA VAL A 281 6.22 -10.31 -3.06
C VAL A 281 6.03 -11.11 -1.76
N HIS A 282 6.34 -10.49 -0.63
CA HIS A 282 6.14 -11.07 0.70
C HIS A 282 5.41 -10.12 1.63
N VAL A 283 4.33 -10.59 2.25
CA VAL A 283 3.58 -9.84 3.28
C VAL A 283 3.78 -10.50 4.63
N ASN A 284 4.38 -9.80 5.58
CA ASN A 284 4.56 -10.28 6.95
C ASN A 284 3.65 -9.52 7.91
N PHE A 285 2.75 -10.22 8.58
CA PHE A 285 1.89 -9.69 9.64
C PHE A 285 2.56 -9.90 10.98
N ALA A 286 3.04 -8.83 11.61
CA ALA A 286 3.61 -8.93 12.95
C ALA A 286 2.50 -9.04 14.02
N PRO A 287 2.76 -9.70 15.16
CA PRO A 287 1.79 -9.80 16.25
C PRO A 287 1.27 -8.42 16.66
N PRO A 288 -0.01 -8.29 17.07
CA PRO A 288 -0.51 -7.04 17.60
C PRO A 288 0.36 -6.52 18.75
N ILE A 289 0.60 -5.21 18.77
CA ILE A 289 1.38 -4.56 19.81
C ILE A 289 0.71 -4.80 21.17
N SER A 290 1.35 -5.62 22.01
CA SER A 290 0.86 -5.98 23.35
C SER A 290 1.38 -5.05 24.44
N ASP A 291 2.52 -4.40 24.20
CA ASP A 291 3.15 -3.52 25.17
C ASP A 291 2.45 -2.16 25.22
N GLN A 292 2.42 -1.58 26.41
CA GLN A 292 1.94 -0.21 26.60
C GLN A 292 3.10 0.74 26.41
N PHE A 293 2.97 1.63 25.43
CA PHE A 293 3.90 2.73 25.19
C PHE A 293 3.33 4.02 25.77
N GLU A 294 4.19 4.83 26.39
CA GLU A 294 3.78 6.10 27.00
C GLU A 294 3.63 7.22 25.97
N ASP A 295 4.36 7.13 24.85
CA ASP A 295 4.32 8.13 23.80
C ASP A 295 4.42 7.55 22.39
N THR A 296 4.10 8.41 21.42
CA THR A 296 4.08 8.09 19.99
C THR A 296 5.47 7.84 19.39
N LYS A 297 6.56 8.30 20.01
CA LYS A 297 7.92 8.10 19.49
C LYS A 297 8.41 6.71 19.83
N GLN A 298 8.19 6.27 21.07
CA GLN A 298 8.52 4.90 21.49
C GLN A 298 7.70 3.88 20.68
N LEU A 299 6.40 4.14 20.51
CA LEU A 299 5.56 3.28 19.67
C LEU A 299 6.00 3.28 18.20
N ALA A 300 6.36 4.43 17.62
CA ALA A 300 6.88 4.50 16.26
C ALA A 300 8.17 3.69 16.10
N ALA A 301 9.10 3.78 17.07
CA ALA A 301 10.33 3.01 17.04
C ALA A 301 10.08 1.50 17.11
N GLU A 302 9.10 1.06 17.90
CA GLU A 302 8.72 -0.36 17.95
C GLU A 302 8.05 -0.83 16.65
N ILE A 303 7.16 -0.03 16.07
CA ILE A 303 6.53 -0.34 14.78
C ILE A 303 7.60 -0.42 13.69
N ASP A 304 8.53 0.54 13.63
CA ASP A 304 9.65 0.53 12.71
C ASP A 304 10.51 -0.72 12.91
N ARG A 305 10.80 -1.10 14.17
CA ARG A 305 11.54 -2.32 14.47
C ARG A 305 10.83 -3.53 13.88
N GLN A 306 9.53 -3.69 14.09
CA GLN A 306 8.77 -4.85 13.58
C GLN A 306 8.66 -4.84 12.05
N ILE A 307 8.38 -3.69 11.44
CA ILE A 307 8.23 -3.56 9.99
C ILE A 307 9.56 -3.82 9.27
N LEU A 308 10.65 -3.22 9.75
CA LEU A 308 11.97 -3.36 9.13
C LEU A 308 12.57 -4.76 9.34
N THR A 309 12.30 -5.40 10.48
CA THR A 309 12.73 -6.79 10.72
C THR A 309 11.90 -7.82 9.97
N GLY A 310 10.59 -7.57 9.83
CA GLY A 310 9.68 -8.39 9.04
C GLY A 310 9.82 -8.22 7.53
N TYR A 311 10.55 -7.20 7.06
CA TYR A 311 10.83 -7.01 5.64
C TYR A 311 11.72 -8.15 5.11
N ARG A 312 11.23 -8.84 4.08
CA ARG A 312 11.97 -9.92 3.42
C ARG A 312 12.99 -9.34 2.45
N LEU A 313 14.26 -9.60 2.72
CA LEU A 313 15.35 -9.24 1.81
C LEU A 313 15.51 -10.31 0.71
N PHE A 314 15.45 -9.86 -0.54
CA PHE A 314 15.69 -10.64 -1.74
C PHE A 314 17.13 -10.44 -2.26
N PRO A 315 17.65 -11.29 -3.18
CA PRO A 315 19.03 -11.19 -3.65
C PRO A 315 19.42 -9.80 -4.17
N VAL A 316 18.51 -9.10 -4.88
CA VAL A 316 18.76 -7.74 -5.39
C VAL A 316 19.08 -6.73 -4.28
N HIS A 317 18.52 -6.89 -3.07
CA HIS A 317 18.81 -6.00 -1.94
C HIS A 317 20.28 -6.12 -1.52
N TYR A 318 20.81 -7.35 -1.47
CA TYR A 318 22.20 -7.61 -1.15
C TYR A 318 23.15 -7.20 -2.29
N LEU A 319 22.73 -7.36 -3.54
CA LEU A 319 23.48 -6.86 -4.71
C LEU A 319 23.57 -5.33 -4.68
N ALA A 320 22.47 -4.63 -4.37
CA ALA A 320 22.45 -3.18 -4.24
C ALA A 320 23.31 -2.72 -3.06
N TRP A 321 23.19 -3.36 -1.89
CA TRP A 321 24.08 -3.10 -0.74
C TRP A 321 25.56 -3.28 -1.09
N ALA A 322 25.89 -4.30 -1.87
CA ALA A 322 27.26 -4.54 -2.32
C ALA A 322 27.80 -3.42 -3.25
N GLN A 323 26.92 -2.70 -3.94
CA GLN A 323 27.26 -1.58 -4.84
C GLN A 323 27.13 -0.20 -4.19
N TRP A 324 26.49 -0.11 -3.02
CA TRP A 324 26.17 1.18 -2.40
C TRP A 324 27.42 1.83 -1.80
N SER A 325 27.80 2.99 -2.32
CA SER A 325 29.00 3.73 -1.90
C SER A 325 28.94 4.24 -0.47
N GLU A 326 27.74 4.49 0.05
CA GLU A 326 27.50 4.98 1.42
C GLU A 326 27.23 3.85 2.42
N ARG A 327 27.46 2.59 2.02
CA ARG A 327 27.24 1.46 2.92
C ARG A 327 28.14 1.55 4.15
N ASP A 328 27.56 1.27 5.30
CA ASP A 328 28.29 1.15 6.56
C ASP A 328 29.09 -0.17 6.58
N ALA A 329 30.39 -0.07 6.32
CA ALA A 329 31.30 -1.23 6.29
C ALA A 329 31.48 -1.91 7.66
N SER A 330 31.04 -1.29 8.76
CA SER A 330 31.06 -1.92 10.08
C SER A 330 29.94 -2.95 10.27
N LEU A 331 28.89 -2.91 9.44
CA LEU A 331 27.81 -3.88 9.49
C LEU A 331 28.28 -5.21 8.90
N SER A 332 28.12 -6.28 9.69
CA SER A 332 28.42 -7.66 9.27
C SER A 332 27.32 -8.21 8.35
N VAL A 333 27.23 -7.66 7.14
CA VAL A 333 26.31 -8.11 6.10
C VAL A 333 27.00 -9.21 5.26
N PRO A 334 26.47 -10.44 5.22
CA PRO A 334 26.99 -11.51 4.38
C PRO A 334 26.83 -11.17 2.89
N GLN A 335 27.71 -11.73 2.07
CA GLN A 335 27.63 -11.63 0.62
C GLN A 335 26.42 -12.41 0.11
N ALA A 336 25.84 -11.96 -1.00
CA ALA A 336 24.64 -12.57 -1.55
C ALA A 336 24.81 -14.08 -1.87
N HIS A 337 25.99 -14.52 -2.30
CA HIS A 337 26.26 -15.93 -2.62
C HIS A 337 26.32 -16.85 -1.38
N GLU A 338 26.46 -16.29 -0.18
CA GLU A 338 26.41 -17.04 1.08
C GLU A 338 24.96 -17.32 1.51
N LEU A 339 24.00 -16.58 0.97
CA LEU A 339 22.58 -16.63 1.35
C LEU A 339 21.68 -17.26 0.30
N PHE A 340 22.04 -17.13 -0.98
CA PHE A 340 21.19 -17.52 -2.11
C PHE A 340 21.91 -18.49 -3.04
N GLY A 341 21.15 -19.40 -3.64
CA GLY A 341 21.67 -20.34 -4.63
C GLY A 341 22.18 -19.64 -5.89
N ALA A 342 23.16 -20.26 -6.58
CA ALA A 342 23.82 -19.65 -7.73
C ALA A 342 22.86 -19.27 -8.87
N GLU A 343 21.85 -20.10 -9.16
CA GLU A 343 20.87 -19.83 -10.22
C GLU A 343 19.97 -18.64 -9.88
N GLU A 344 19.47 -18.57 -8.65
CA GLU A 344 18.64 -17.45 -8.17
C GLU A 344 19.44 -16.14 -8.23
N LEU A 345 20.69 -16.17 -7.76
CA LEU A 345 21.55 -15.00 -7.77
C LEU A 345 21.89 -14.54 -9.19
N ALA A 346 22.09 -15.47 -10.13
CA ALA A 346 22.34 -15.14 -11.54
C ALA A 346 21.13 -14.44 -12.18
N LYS A 347 19.91 -14.93 -11.94
CA LYS A 347 18.67 -14.30 -12.42
C LYS A 347 18.51 -12.89 -11.82
N ALA A 348 18.68 -12.76 -10.51
CA ALA A 348 18.57 -11.48 -9.83
C ALA A 348 19.61 -10.45 -10.31
N LYS A 349 20.83 -10.91 -10.59
CA LYS A 349 21.89 -10.06 -11.16
C LYS A 349 21.55 -9.55 -12.56
N ALA A 350 21.05 -10.42 -13.44
CA ALA A 350 20.66 -10.02 -14.79
C ALA A 350 19.51 -8.99 -14.82
N GLU A 351 18.48 -9.20 -13.99
CA GLU A 351 17.39 -8.24 -13.83
C GLU A 351 17.87 -6.93 -13.20
N TRP A 352 18.74 -7.00 -12.18
CA TRP A 352 19.31 -5.80 -11.55
C TRP A 352 20.16 -4.97 -12.53
N GLU A 353 20.99 -5.62 -13.35
CA GLU A 353 21.77 -4.97 -14.41
C GLU A 353 20.86 -4.31 -15.46
N THR A 354 19.76 -4.97 -15.82
CA THR A 354 18.75 -4.41 -16.74
C THR A 354 18.14 -3.13 -16.17
N ARG A 355 17.78 -3.13 -14.88
CA ARG A 355 17.23 -1.95 -14.19
C ARG A 355 18.24 -0.82 -14.09
N LEU A 356 19.49 -1.12 -13.75
CA LEU A 356 20.56 -0.11 -13.72
C LEU A 356 20.82 0.49 -15.11
N ALA A 357 20.77 -0.33 -16.16
CA ALA A 357 20.93 0.13 -17.54
C ALA A 357 19.77 1.04 -17.99
N GLY A 358 18.53 0.73 -17.56
CA GLY A 358 17.35 1.57 -17.78
C GLY A 358 17.32 2.86 -16.96
N CYS A 359 18.22 3.00 -15.98
CA CYS A 359 18.32 4.17 -15.11
C CYS A 359 19.39 5.15 -15.62
N PRO A 360 19.05 6.44 -15.81
CA PRO A 360 20.05 7.49 -16.08
C PRO A 360 21.17 7.47 -15.03
N ALA A 361 22.40 7.73 -15.46
CA ALA A 361 23.60 7.54 -14.63
C ALA A 361 23.54 8.36 -13.33
N GLU A 362 23.00 9.56 -13.40
CA GLU A 362 22.77 10.49 -12.30
C GLU A 362 21.73 10.01 -11.29
N HIS A 363 20.77 9.17 -11.71
CA HIS A 363 19.72 8.62 -10.84
C HIS A 363 20.15 7.30 -10.18
N ARG A 364 21.12 6.58 -10.75
CA ARG A 364 21.55 5.24 -10.27
C ARG A 364 21.91 5.19 -8.78
N PRO A 365 22.60 6.18 -8.17
CA PRO A 365 22.89 6.15 -6.74
C PRO A 365 21.61 6.04 -5.88
N TYR A 366 20.54 6.72 -6.28
CA TYR A 366 19.24 6.69 -5.60
C TYR A 366 18.47 5.39 -5.86
N LEU A 367 18.64 4.79 -7.04
CA LEU A 367 18.12 3.44 -7.30
C LEU A 367 18.84 2.40 -6.43
N ILE A 368 20.17 2.47 -6.33
CA ILE A 368 20.95 1.58 -5.45
C ILE A 368 20.54 1.78 -3.98
N GLN A 369 20.45 3.03 -3.53
CA GLN A 369 19.99 3.36 -2.17
C GLN A 369 18.66 2.69 -1.84
N GLN A 370 17.66 2.81 -2.73
CA GLN A 370 16.33 2.21 -2.53
C GLN A 370 16.35 0.73 -2.14
N TYR A 371 17.18 -0.06 -2.80
CA TYR A 371 17.29 -1.50 -2.56
C TYR A 371 18.30 -1.85 -1.46
N ALA A 372 19.27 -0.97 -1.17
CA ALA A 372 20.27 -1.19 -0.14
C ALA A 372 19.79 -0.79 1.27
N THR A 373 18.91 0.22 1.39
CA THR A 373 18.40 0.72 2.67
C THR A 373 17.71 -0.35 3.53
N PRO A 374 16.88 -1.26 2.98
CA PRO A 374 16.30 -2.35 3.77
C PRO A 374 17.37 -3.24 4.42
N VAL A 375 18.47 -3.53 3.70
CA VAL A 375 19.61 -4.30 4.24
C VAL A 375 20.26 -3.53 5.39
N ARG A 376 20.60 -2.25 5.16
CA ARG A 376 21.17 -1.38 6.20
C ARG A 376 20.33 -1.41 7.46
N ASN A 377 19.04 -1.15 7.33
CA ASN A 377 18.12 -1.03 8.45
C ASN A 377 18.00 -2.34 9.23
N GLN A 378 17.81 -3.47 8.53
CA GLN A 378 17.67 -4.77 9.20
C GLN A 378 18.96 -5.18 9.93
N TYR A 379 20.13 -4.93 9.34
CA TYR A 379 21.42 -5.29 9.96
C TYR A 379 21.83 -4.34 11.09
N ARG A 380 21.44 -3.06 11.04
CA ARG A 380 21.60 -2.15 12.19
C ARG A 380 20.76 -2.63 13.38
N ILE A 381 19.50 -2.99 13.16
CA ILE A 381 18.63 -3.52 14.22
C ILE A 381 19.22 -4.82 14.79
N LYS A 382 19.67 -5.76 13.94
CA LYS A 382 20.32 -7.01 14.38
C LYS A 382 21.59 -6.76 15.20
N ALA A 383 22.33 -5.68 14.91
CA ALA A 383 23.52 -5.27 15.65
C ALA A 383 23.21 -4.43 16.90
N GLY A 384 21.94 -4.16 17.21
CA GLY A 384 21.55 -3.28 18.33
C GLY A 384 21.92 -1.81 18.11
N LEU A 385 22.13 -1.39 16.87
CA LEU A 385 22.47 -0.03 16.50
C LEU A 385 21.21 0.79 16.22
N ALA A 386 21.22 2.05 16.63
CA ALA A 386 20.16 2.99 16.29
C ALA A 386 20.03 3.14 14.76
N LEU A 387 18.81 3.25 14.26
CA LEU A 387 18.59 3.58 12.86
C LEU A 387 18.99 5.05 12.60
N PRO A 388 19.60 5.36 11.44
CA PRO A 388 20.12 6.69 11.12
C PRO A 388 19.01 7.73 10.94
#